data_AF-A0A1L9AVZ5-F1
#
_entry.id   AF-A0A1L9AVZ5-F1
#
_cell.length_a   1.000
_cell.length_b   1.000
_cell.length_c   1.000
_cell.angle_alpha   90.00
_cell.angle_beta   90.00
_cell.angle_gamma   90.00
#
_symmetry.space_group_name_H-M   'P 1'
#
loop_
_entity.id
_entity.type
_entity.pdbx_description
1 polymer ?
#
loop_
_entity_poly.entity_id
_entity_poly.type
_entity_poly.pdbx_seq_one_letter_code
_entity_poly.pdbx_strand_id
1 'polypeptide(L)'
;MLQMDLIRENALTAVEELEEGLRQPLTPLQREELLTRLSTYRRIAAISALLAEGDVPVFRHDLRLSATARRELLLSSPESAAPSRFRCASRVEPLFDALAAGEIGLVRDIAQYSPHRWVVDEEFEDDFRYADFLREHLLAGAKTPSPGEERALAAFQKCSGDSGSPRIAVCEAISNRDQDAFDAALEDLLVERAAEFRNAGPPLHPQRFHTERHVFIEGLALLRLAEDRGLSTQPEYRMMPGLARR
;
A
#
# COMPACT_ATOMS: atom_id res chain seq x y z
N MET A 1 24.04 11.32 -2.43
CA MET A 1 23.94 10.88 -1.03
C MET A 1 23.17 11.90 -0.20
N LEU A 2 23.68 13.15 -0.03
CA LEU A 2 23.08 14.22 0.81
C LEU A 2 21.55 14.44 0.75
N GLN A 3 20.87 14.20 -0.37
CA GLN A 3 19.43 14.47 -0.48
C GLN A 3 18.55 13.42 0.23
N MET A 4 18.91 12.13 0.18
CA MET A 4 18.09 11.09 0.83
C MET A 4 18.28 11.11 2.34
N ASP A 5 19.48 11.40 2.83
CA ASP A 5 19.78 11.58 4.25
C ASP A 5 18.93 12.70 4.84
N LEU A 6 18.88 13.86 4.16
CA LEU A 6 18.05 14.98 4.57
C LEU A 6 16.55 14.66 4.54
N ILE A 7 16.06 13.92 3.55
CA ILE A 7 14.65 13.49 3.52
C ILE A 7 14.36 12.57 4.70
N ARG A 8 15.27 11.64 5.00
CA ARG A 8 15.15 10.73 6.14
C ARG A 8 15.11 11.48 7.47
N GLU A 9 16.05 12.39 7.70
CA GLU A 9 16.09 13.21 8.92
C GLU A 9 14.78 13.97 9.12
N ASN A 10 14.32 14.68 8.09
CA ASN A 10 13.05 15.42 8.17
C ASN A 10 11.84 14.49 8.43
N ALA A 11 11.82 13.31 7.83
CA ALA A 11 10.76 12.33 8.08
C ALA A 11 10.78 11.82 9.52
N LEU A 12 11.96 11.58 10.09
CA LEU A 12 12.12 11.16 11.47
C LEU A 12 11.76 12.26 12.47
N THR A 13 12.11 13.52 12.20
CA THR A 13 11.65 14.66 13.01
C THR A 13 10.12 14.76 12.99
N ALA A 14 9.48 14.64 11.82
CA ALA A 14 8.03 14.63 11.73
C ALA A 14 7.40 13.46 12.49
N VAL A 15 8.01 12.28 12.45
CA VAL A 15 7.59 11.11 13.23
C VAL A 15 7.62 11.40 14.72
N GLU A 16 8.70 11.98 15.24
CA GLU A 16 8.83 12.31 16.67
C GLU A 16 7.73 13.28 17.13
N GLU A 17 7.47 14.33 16.35
CA GLU A 17 6.40 15.30 16.62
C GLU A 17 5.00 14.64 16.62
N LEU A 18 4.75 13.74 15.66
CA LEU A 18 3.46 13.03 15.54
C LEU A 18 3.27 12.05 16.71
N GLU A 19 4.31 11.35 17.13
CA GLU A 19 4.26 10.45 18.28
C GLU A 19 4.02 11.19 19.58
N GLU A 20 4.64 12.37 19.76
CA GLU A 20 4.35 13.24 20.91
C GLU A 20 2.91 13.75 20.87
N GLY A 21 2.42 14.15 19.71
CA GLY A 21 1.02 14.55 19.51
C GLY A 21 0.03 13.44 19.88
N LEU A 22 0.33 12.18 19.53
CA LEU A 22 -0.50 11.01 19.86
C LEU A 22 -0.58 10.69 21.37
N ARG A 23 0.34 11.22 22.19
CA ARG A 23 0.32 11.09 23.65
C ARG A 23 -0.62 12.10 24.33
N GLN A 24 -1.05 13.12 23.61
CA GLN A 24 -1.93 14.17 24.14
C GLN A 24 -3.41 13.74 24.09
N PRO A 25 -4.31 14.39 24.86
CA PRO A 25 -5.74 14.22 24.68
C PRO A 25 -6.19 14.71 23.30
N LEU A 26 -6.78 13.81 22.49
CA LEU A 26 -7.18 14.09 21.11
C LEU A 26 -8.66 13.77 20.90
N THR A 27 -9.30 14.53 20.01
CA THR A 27 -10.57 14.10 19.41
C THR A 27 -10.32 12.88 18.50
N PRO A 28 -11.34 12.05 18.24
CA PRO A 28 -11.20 10.90 17.33
C PRO A 28 -10.63 11.29 15.96
N LEU A 29 -11.14 12.37 15.35
CA LEU A 29 -10.69 12.82 14.02
C LEU A 29 -9.22 13.26 14.02
N GLN A 30 -8.78 14.00 15.04
CA GLN A 30 -7.37 14.40 15.17
C GLN A 30 -6.46 13.17 15.30
N ARG A 31 -6.91 12.16 16.06
CA ARG A 31 -6.15 10.92 16.22
C ARG A 31 -6.01 10.15 14.91
N GLU A 32 -7.08 10.04 14.13
CA GLU A 32 -7.05 9.40 12.80
C GLU A 32 -6.12 10.12 11.82
N GLU A 33 -6.14 11.46 11.84
CA GLU A 33 -5.25 12.27 11.02
C GLU A 33 -3.78 12.06 11.40
N LEU A 34 -3.46 12.11 12.70
CA LEU A 34 -2.09 11.90 13.19
C LEU A 34 -1.58 10.51 12.85
N LEU A 35 -2.40 9.45 13.01
CA LEU A 35 -2.02 8.09 12.64
C LEU A 35 -1.79 7.94 11.12
N THR A 36 -2.61 8.58 10.30
CA THR A 36 -2.45 8.56 8.84
C THR A 36 -1.15 9.26 8.41
N ARG A 37 -0.85 10.41 9.03
CA ARG A 37 0.41 11.12 8.80
C ARG A 37 1.60 10.32 9.31
N LEU A 38 1.50 9.70 10.48
CA LEU A 38 2.56 8.87 11.06
C LEU A 38 2.90 7.71 10.12
N SER A 39 1.88 7.02 9.60
CA SER A 39 2.06 5.98 8.58
C SER A 39 2.81 6.50 7.35
N THR A 40 2.37 7.64 6.82
CA THR A 40 3.01 8.27 5.65
C THR A 40 4.49 8.58 5.89
N TYR A 41 4.83 9.23 7.01
CA TYR A 41 6.22 9.59 7.30
C TYR A 41 7.11 8.40 7.65
N ARG A 42 6.56 7.35 8.29
CA ARG A 42 7.27 6.08 8.50
C ARG A 42 7.62 5.43 7.17
N ARG A 43 6.70 5.39 6.20
CA ARG A 43 7.05 4.91 4.84
C ARG A 43 8.15 5.75 4.19
N ILE A 44 8.07 7.09 4.29
CA ILE A 44 9.11 7.97 3.72
C ILE A 44 10.47 7.65 4.35
N ALA A 45 10.53 7.51 5.68
CA ALA A 45 11.76 7.13 6.40
C ALA A 45 12.28 5.77 5.93
N ALA A 46 11.40 4.77 5.78
CA ALA A 46 11.75 3.44 5.29
C ALA A 46 12.42 3.51 3.91
N ILE A 47 11.74 4.11 2.92
CA ILE A 47 12.25 4.18 1.55
C ILE A 47 13.55 5.00 1.51
N SER A 48 13.65 6.07 2.30
CA SER A 48 14.86 6.89 2.34
C SER A 48 16.06 6.12 2.90
N ALA A 49 15.87 5.30 3.95
CA ALA A 49 16.91 4.44 4.50
C ALA A 49 17.42 3.42 3.46
N LEU A 50 16.50 2.81 2.71
CA LEU A 50 16.85 1.90 1.62
C LEU A 50 17.63 2.61 0.51
N LEU A 51 17.21 3.81 0.11
CA LEU A 51 17.83 4.54 -1.00
C LEU A 51 19.18 5.19 -0.62
N ALA A 52 19.34 5.62 0.63
CA ALA A 52 20.56 6.25 1.11
C ALA A 52 21.68 5.22 1.36
N GLU A 53 21.35 4.14 2.06
CA GLU A 53 22.34 3.25 2.66
C GLU A 53 22.13 1.77 2.29
N GLY A 54 21.01 1.42 1.64
CA GLY A 54 20.64 0.02 1.44
C GLY A 54 20.26 -0.69 2.75
N ASP A 55 19.84 0.06 3.77
CA ASP A 55 19.52 -0.50 5.09
C ASP A 55 18.17 -1.21 5.09
N VAL A 56 18.19 -2.51 4.76
CA VAL A 56 17.00 -3.38 4.73
C VAL A 56 16.36 -3.55 6.11
N PRO A 57 17.10 -3.79 7.20
CA PRO A 57 16.51 -3.85 8.53
C PRO A 57 15.69 -2.60 8.90
N VAL A 58 16.23 -1.40 8.68
CA VAL A 58 15.51 -0.14 8.96
C VAL A 58 14.33 0.04 8.01
N PHE A 59 14.50 -0.24 6.72
CA PHE A 59 13.42 -0.24 5.74
C PHE A 59 12.23 -1.10 6.18
N ARG A 60 12.46 -2.37 6.52
CA ARG A 60 11.41 -3.29 6.98
C ARG A 60 10.79 -2.81 8.30
N HIS A 61 11.61 -2.35 9.23
CA HIS A 61 11.15 -1.86 10.52
C HIS A 61 10.18 -0.68 10.38
N ASP A 62 10.53 0.32 9.59
CA ASP A 62 9.69 1.50 9.41
C ASP A 62 8.43 1.21 8.57
N LEU A 63 8.49 0.32 7.57
CA LEU A 63 7.28 -0.17 6.88
C LEU A 63 6.32 -0.87 7.85
N ARG A 64 6.83 -1.73 8.73
CA ARG A 64 6.02 -2.37 9.78
C ARG A 64 5.38 -1.34 10.71
N LEU A 65 6.10 -0.27 11.08
CA LEU A 65 5.54 0.81 11.91
C LEU A 65 4.47 1.61 11.15
N SER A 66 4.65 1.84 9.84
CA SER A 66 3.63 2.44 9.00
C SER A 66 2.33 1.63 9.01
N ALA A 67 2.44 0.32 8.76
CA ALA A 67 1.33 -0.62 8.82
C ALA A 67 0.68 -0.67 10.22
N THR A 68 1.49 -0.62 11.27
CA THR A 68 1.01 -0.63 12.67
C THR A 68 0.12 0.58 12.97
N ALA A 69 0.50 1.77 12.50
CA ALA A 69 -0.31 2.99 12.67
C ALA A 69 -1.67 2.86 11.96
N ARG A 70 -1.72 2.24 10.77
CA ARG A 70 -2.98 1.94 10.07
C ARG A 70 -3.84 0.95 10.83
N ARG A 71 -3.26 -0.15 11.33
CA ARG A 71 -3.99 -1.13 12.15
C ARG A 71 -4.60 -0.46 13.38
N GLU A 72 -3.85 0.40 14.07
CA GLU A 72 -4.35 1.14 15.24
C GLU A 72 -5.51 2.07 14.87
N LEU A 73 -5.44 2.75 13.73
CA LEU A 73 -6.53 3.59 13.22
C LEU A 73 -7.79 2.76 12.96
N LEU A 74 -7.64 1.60 12.32
CA LEU A 74 -8.76 0.71 12.02
C LEU A 74 -9.41 0.15 13.29
N LEU A 75 -8.60 -0.29 14.26
CA LEU A 75 -9.04 -0.88 15.53
C LEU A 75 -9.69 0.12 16.50
N SER A 76 -9.31 1.40 16.45
CA SER A 76 -9.78 2.42 17.41
C SER A 76 -11.20 2.92 17.16
N SER A 77 -11.94 2.30 16.23
CA SER A 77 -13.28 2.75 15.84
C SER A 77 -14.40 2.13 16.64
N PRO A 78 -15.40 2.92 17.04
CA PRO A 78 -16.72 2.40 17.29
C PRO A 78 -17.34 1.86 15.99
N GLU A 79 -18.05 0.74 16.07
CA GLU A 79 -18.81 0.13 14.97
C GLU A 79 -19.91 1.07 14.40
N SER A 80 -20.34 2.06 15.18
CA SER A 80 -21.41 3.02 14.85
C SER A 80 -20.91 4.38 14.35
N ALA A 81 -19.59 4.61 14.27
CA ALA A 81 -19.06 5.88 13.79
C ALA A 81 -19.27 6.02 12.27
N ALA A 82 -19.61 7.24 11.83
CA ALA A 82 -19.63 7.56 10.41
C ALA A 82 -18.23 7.32 9.82
N PRO A 83 -18.12 6.74 8.61
CA PRO A 83 -16.82 6.51 7.99
C PRO A 83 -16.14 7.84 7.70
N SER A 84 -14.93 8.01 8.25
CA SER A 84 -14.04 9.14 7.98
C SER A 84 -13.14 8.83 6.78
N ARG A 85 -12.74 9.86 6.03
CA ARG A 85 -11.81 9.78 4.88
C ARG A 85 -10.47 9.10 5.19
N PHE A 86 -10.07 9.11 6.45
CA PHE A 86 -8.84 8.46 6.91
C PHE A 86 -9.03 6.94 7.06
N ARG A 87 -10.27 6.46 7.16
CA ARG A 87 -10.63 5.05 7.34
C ARG A 87 -10.93 4.33 6.04
N CYS A 88 -11.25 5.06 4.97
CA CYS A 88 -11.56 4.53 3.63
C CYS A 88 -10.67 3.35 3.22
N ALA A 89 -11.27 2.35 2.56
CA ALA A 89 -10.57 1.11 2.21
C ALA A 89 -9.48 1.37 1.17
N SER A 90 -9.71 2.33 0.25
CA SER A 90 -8.75 2.87 -0.72
C SER A 90 -7.41 3.31 -0.14
N ARG A 91 -7.30 3.56 1.17
CA ARG A 91 -6.03 3.81 1.87
C ARG A 91 -5.24 2.51 2.05
N VAL A 92 -4.88 1.90 0.92
CA VAL A 92 -4.22 0.58 0.82
C VAL A 92 -2.72 0.67 1.05
N GLU A 93 -2.13 1.86 1.04
CA GLU A 93 -0.69 2.03 1.19
C GLU A 93 -0.12 1.25 2.39
N PRO A 94 -0.65 1.37 3.62
CA PRO A 94 -0.04 0.69 4.76
C PRO A 94 -0.26 -0.84 4.72
N LEU A 95 -1.22 -1.33 3.93
CA LEU A 95 -1.36 -2.76 3.64
C LEU A 95 -0.18 -3.25 2.79
N PHE A 96 0.21 -2.49 1.77
CA PHE A 96 1.40 -2.79 0.97
C PHE A 96 2.69 -2.70 1.80
N ASP A 97 2.76 -1.76 2.75
CA ASP A 97 3.89 -1.67 3.69
C ASP A 97 4.03 -2.96 4.51
N ALA A 98 2.91 -3.49 5.02
CA ALA A 98 2.90 -4.75 5.77
C ALA A 98 3.35 -5.94 4.90
N LEU A 99 2.85 -6.02 3.66
CA LEU A 99 3.22 -7.06 2.70
C LEU A 99 4.71 -7.01 2.34
N ALA A 100 5.23 -5.84 2.00
CA ALA A 100 6.64 -5.64 1.67
C ALA A 100 7.55 -5.90 2.89
N ALA A 101 7.11 -5.54 4.10
CA ALA A 101 7.81 -5.85 5.34
C ALA A 101 7.78 -7.35 5.71
N GLY A 102 6.89 -8.15 5.11
CA GLY A 102 6.73 -9.58 5.41
C GLY A 102 5.88 -9.86 6.66
N GLU A 103 5.07 -8.90 7.10
CA GLU A 103 4.35 -8.91 8.37
C GLU A 103 2.95 -9.52 8.22
N ILE A 104 2.87 -10.83 8.00
CA ILE A 104 1.62 -11.54 7.69
C ILE A 104 0.52 -11.32 8.74
N GLY A 105 0.89 -11.22 10.02
CA GLY A 105 -0.06 -10.89 11.10
C GLY A 105 -0.70 -9.52 10.90
N LEU A 106 0.11 -8.49 10.61
CA LEU A 106 -0.38 -7.14 10.33
C LEU A 106 -1.21 -7.09 9.06
N VAL A 107 -0.80 -7.79 8.00
CA VAL A 107 -1.56 -7.89 6.74
C VAL A 107 -2.97 -8.40 7.01
N ARG A 108 -3.10 -9.49 7.79
CA ARG A 108 -4.41 -10.06 8.16
C ARG A 108 -5.23 -9.10 9.00
N ASP A 109 -4.64 -8.48 10.01
CA ASP A 109 -5.35 -7.50 10.85
C ASP A 109 -5.88 -6.35 9.99
N ILE A 110 -5.04 -5.74 9.15
CA ILE A 110 -5.45 -4.62 8.30
C ILE A 110 -6.55 -5.04 7.35
N ALA A 111 -6.43 -6.20 6.68
CA ALA A 111 -7.48 -6.71 5.79
C ALA A 111 -8.79 -6.95 6.55
N GLN A 112 -8.74 -7.59 7.72
CA GLN A 112 -9.92 -7.91 8.52
C GLN A 112 -10.66 -6.67 9.01
N TYR A 113 -9.95 -5.63 9.44
CA TYR A 113 -10.56 -4.41 10.00
C TYR A 113 -10.77 -3.29 8.96
N SER A 114 -10.36 -3.49 7.70
CA SER A 114 -10.62 -2.52 6.64
C SER A 114 -12.12 -2.45 6.33
N PRO A 115 -12.67 -1.26 6.02
CA PRO A 115 -14.07 -1.14 5.61
C PRO A 115 -14.39 -2.00 4.38
N HIS A 116 -15.61 -2.52 4.34
CA HIS A 116 -16.13 -3.35 3.25
C HIS A 116 -17.23 -2.65 2.45
N ARG A 117 -17.38 -1.34 2.64
CA ARG A 117 -18.37 -0.50 1.95
C ARG A 117 -17.68 0.71 1.38
N TRP A 118 -18.00 1.00 0.12
CA TRP A 118 -17.56 2.22 -0.55
C TRP A 118 -18.17 3.44 0.14
N VAL A 119 -17.32 4.41 0.47
CA VAL A 119 -17.73 5.67 1.06
C VAL A 119 -17.81 6.72 -0.04
N VAL A 120 -19.04 6.95 -0.53
CA VAL A 120 -19.32 7.98 -1.54
C VAL A 120 -18.80 9.34 -1.05
N ASP A 121 -18.25 10.13 -1.98
CA ASP A 121 -17.64 11.44 -1.77
C ASP A 121 -16.31 11.47 -1.00
N GLU A 122 -15.89 10.37 -0.36
CA GLU A 122 -14.62 10.29 0.39
C GLU A 122 -13.53 9.45 -0.29
N GLU A 123 -13.91 8.48 -1.14
CA GLU A 123 -12.98 7.70 -1.95
C GLU A 123 -13.52 7.43 -3.35
N PHE A 124 -12.61 7.31 -4.32
CA PHE A 124 -12.98 6.89 -5.68
C PHE A 124 -13.42 5.41 -5.68
N GLU A 125 -14.39 5.08 -6.54
CA GLU A 125 -14.95 3.73 -6.55
C GLU A 125 -13.91 2.70 -7.00
N ASP A 126 -13.10 3.00 -8.01
CA ASP A 126 -12.03 2.13 -8.52
C ASP A 126 -10.95 1.83 -7.46
N ASP A 127 -10.50 2.84 -6.71
CA ASP A 127 -9.59 2.65 -5.57
C ASP A 127 -10.22 1.76 -4.49
N PHE A 128 -11.51 1.97 -4.19
CA PHE A 128 -12.24 1.10 -3.26
C PHE A 128 -12.32 -0.34 -3.78
N ARG A 129 -12.62 -0.55 -5.08
CA ARG A 129 -12.70 -1.90 -5.66
C ARG A 129 -11.36 -2.61 -5.68
N TYR A 130 -10.27 -1.88 -5.91
CA TYR A 130 -8.94 -2.44 -5.78
C TYR A 130 -8.66 -2.90 -4.35
N ALA A 131 -8.98 -2.06 -3.36
CA ALA A 131 -8.87 -2.41 -1.94
C ALA A 131 -9.75 -3.61 -1.55
N ASP A 132 -10.97 -3.68 -2.09
CA ASP A 132 -11.93 -4.76 -1.87
C ASP A 132 -11.38 -6.10 -2.38
N PHE A 133 -10.80 -6.11 -3.59
CA PHE A 133 -10.13 -7.28 -4.14
C PHE A 133 -8.98 -7.74 -3.25
N LEU A 134 -8.07 -6.83 -2.88
CA LEU A 134 -6.92 -7.15 -2.02
C LEU A 134 -7.37 -7.74 -0.69
N ARG A 135 -8.42 -7.17 -0.08
CA ARG A 135 -8.98 -7.68 1.18
C ARG A 135 -9.49 -9.11 1.02
N GLU A 136 -10.36 -9.36 0.04
CA GLU A 136 -10.93 -10.69 -0.19
C GLU A 136 -9.85 -11.72 -0.55
N HIS A 137 -8.85 -11.33 -1.34
CA HIS A 137 -7.71 -12.17 -1.69
C HIS A 137 -6.87 -12.56 -0.47
N LEU A 138 -6.63 -11.61 0.45
CA LEU A 138 -5.82 -11.83 1.65
C LEU A 138 -6.56 -12.60 2.75
N LEU A 139 -7.88 -12.45 2.84
CA LEU A 139 -8.72 -13.20 3.76
C LEU A 139 -9.05 -14.60 3.24
N ALA A 140 -8.88 -14.84 1.94
CA ALA A 140 -8.97 -16.18 1.38
C ALA A 140 -7.82 -17.06 1.91
N GLY A 141 -8.14 -18.00 2.80
CA GLY A 141 -7.18 -18.98 3.31
C GLY A 141 -6.79 -20.08 2.30
N ALA A 142 -7.26 -19.99 1.06
CA ALA A 142 -7.09 -21.00 0.02
C ALA A 142 -6.24 -20.49 -1.15
N LYS A 143 -5.55 -21.41 -1.83
CA LYS A 143 -4.76 -21.10 -3.04
C LYS A 143 -5.61 -20.90 -4.29
N THR A 144 -6.91 -21.21 -4.21
CA THR A 144 -7.88 -21.01 -5.28
C THR A 144 -8.70 -19.75 -4.98
N PRO A 145 -9.15 -19.02 -6.02
CA PRO A 145 -10.04 -17.88 -5.84
C PRO A 145 -11.24 -18.21 -4.96
N SER A 146 -11.55 -17.33 -4.02
CA SER A 146 -12.78 -17.43 -3.23
C SER A 146 -13.94 -16.77 -3.98
N PRO A 147 -15.20 -17.13 -3.69
CA PRO A 147 -16.35 -16.41 -4.25
C PRO A 147 -16.34 -14.90 -3.94
N GLY A 148 -15.72 -14.51 -2.82
CA GLY A 148 -15.53 -13.11 -2.46
C GLY A 148 -14.51 -12.40 -3.36
N GLU A 149 -13.40 -13.08 -3.66
CA GLU A 149 -12.35 -12.60 -4.56
C GLU A 149 -12.89 -12.43 -6.00
N GLU A 150 -13.60 -13.43 -6.52
CA GLU A 150 -14.23 -13.37 -7.84
C GLU A 150 -15.23 -12.22 -7.96
N ARG A 151 -16.08 -12.04 -6.93
CA ARG A 151 -17.04 -10.94 -6.87
C ARG A 151 -16.34 -9.58 -6.85
N ALA A 152 -15.29 -9.43 -6.04
CA ALA A 152 -14.56 -8.18 -5.92
C ALA A 152 -13.86 -7.82 -7.24
N LEU A 153 -13.23 -8.80 -7.90
CA LEU A 153 -12.60 -8.63 -9.21
C LEU A 153 -13.63 -8.22 -10.28
N ALA A 154 -14.78 -8.91 -10.35
CA ALA A 154 -15.84 -8.56 -11.30
C ALA A 154 -16.40 -7.14 -11.05
N ALA A 155 -16.50 -6.71 -9.79
CA ALA A 155 -16.90 -5.35 -9.45
C ALA A 155 -15.84 -4.32 -9.87
N PHE A 156 -14.55 -4.64 -9.73
CA PHE A 156 -13.45 -3.78 -10.15
C PHE A 156 -13.38 -3.61 -11.68
N GLN A 157 -13.56 -4.71 -12.42
CA GLN A 157 -13.67 -4.69 -13.88
C GLN A 157 -14.84 -3.80 -14.33
N LYS A 158 -16.00 -3.93 -13.67
CA LYS A 158 -17.21 -3.17 -14.03
C LYS A 158 -17.05 -1.65 -13.83
N CYS A 159 -16.37 -1.19 -12.77
CA CYS A 159 -16.24 0.25 -12.51
C CYS A 159 -15.20 0.93 -13.41
N SER A 160 -14.21 0.18 -13.90
CA SER A 160 -13.09 0.75 -14.66
C SER A 160 -13.37 0.92 -16.16
N GLY A 161 -14.50 0.40 -16.65
CA GLY A 161 -14.95 0.58 -18.03
C GLY A 161 -13.98 0.02 -19.09
N ASP A 162 -14.12 0.50 -20.33
CA ASP A 162 -13.41 -0.05 -21.50
C ASP A 162 -11.95 0.37 -21.61
N SER A 163 -11.50 1.39 -20.86
CA SER A 163 -10.10 1.84 -20.87
C SER A 163 -9.13 0.87 -20.20
N GLY A 164 -9.64 -0.05 -19.37
CA GLY A 164 -8.84 -0.99 -18.60
C GLY A 164 -7.98 -0.30 -17.52
N SER A 165 -7.45 -1.09 -16.59
CA SER A 165 -6.42 -0.67 -15.65
C SER A 165 -5.38 -1.78 -15.53
N PRO A 166 -4.06 -1.48 -15.61
CA PRO A 166 -3.02 -2.47 -15.37
C PRO A 166 -3.17 -3.17 -14.01
N ARG A 167 -3.69 -2.45 -13.00
CA ARG A 167 -3.99 -3.05 -11.68
C ARG A 167 -5.03 -4.17 -11.78
N ILE A 168 -6.08 -4.00 -12.57
CA ILE A 168 -7.09 -5.06 -12.79
C ILE A 168 -6.44 -6.27 -13.44
N ALA A 169 -5.66 -6.06 -14.51
CA ALA A 169 -4.99 -7.14 -15.22
C ALA A 169 -4.03 -7.93 -14.30
N VAL A 170 -3.30 -7.24 -13.43
CA VAL A 170 -2.45 -7.90 -12.41
C VAL A 170 -3.31 -8.70 -11.42
N CYS A 171 -4.40 -8.14 -10.90
CA CYS A 171 -5.29 -8.83 -9.97
C CYS A 171 -5.90 -10.09 -10.60
N GLU A 172 -6.34 -10.01 -11.85
CA GLU A 172 -6.90 -11.11 -12.61
C GLU A 172 -5.86 -12.21 -12.85
N ALA A 173 -4.64 -11.85 -13.28
CA ALA A 173 -3.57 -12.81 -13.49
C ALA A 173 -3.15 -13.54 -12.20
N ILE A 174 -3.07 -12.82 -11.07
CA ILE A 174 -2.81 -13.41 -9.76
C ILE A 174 -3.93 -14.38 -9.35
N SER A 175 -5.19 -13.99 -9.54
CA SER A 175 -6.35 -14.81 -9.18
C SER A 175 -6.36 -16.11 -10.00
N ASN A 176 -6.13 -16.00 -11.31
CA ASN A 176 -6.14 -17.12 -12.25
C ASN A 176 -4.84 -17.94 -12.24
N ARG A 177 -3.79 -17.47 -11.56
CA ARG A 177 -2.44 -18.07 -11.57
C ARG A 177 -1.88 -18.17 -12.99
N ASP A 178 -2.14 -17.16 -13.79
CA ASP A 178 -1.68 -17.05 -15.17
C ASP A 178 -0.34 -16.30 -15.20
N GLN A 179 0.74 -17.04 -15.46
CA GLN A 179 2.10 -16.50 -15.47
C GLN A 179 2.32 -15.47 -16.59
N ASP A 180 1.88 -15.79 -17.81
CA ASP A 180 2.14 -14.94 -18.97
C ASP A 180 1.32 -13.65 -18.88
N ALA A 181 0.08 -13.74 -18.41
CA ALA A 181 -0.76 -12.57 -18.16
C ALA A 181 -0.20 -11.70 -17.03
N PHE A 182 0.36 -12.31 -15.98
CA PHE A 182 0.95 -11.57 -14.86
C PHE A 182 2.19 -10.79 -15.30
N ASP A 183 3.10 -11.42 -16.03
CA ASP A 183 4.34 -10.78 -16.49
C ASP A 183 4.02 -9.59 -17.42
N ALA A 184 3.06 -9.74 -18.33
CA ALA A 184 2.60 -8.65 -19.19
C ALA A 184 1.94 -7.51 -18.40
N ALA A 185 1.00 -7.83 -17.51
CA ALA A 185 0.27 -6.83 -16.75
C ALA A 185 1.17 -6.05 -15.76
N LEU A 186 2.17 -6.72 -15.19
CA LEU A 186 3.16 -6.06 -14.31
C LEU A 186 4.03 -5.07 -15.08
N GLU A 187 4.44 -5.40 -16.31
CA GLU A 187 5.20 -4.47 -17.16
C GLU A 187 4.35 -3.24 -17.51
N ASP A 188 3.08 -3.43 -17.90
CA ASP A 188 2.15 -2.32 -18.16
C ASP A 188 1.96 -1.43 -16.93
N LEU A 189 1.83 -2.02 -15.73
CA LEU A 189 1.74 -1.29 -14.48
C LEU A 189 3.02 -0.48 -14.19
N LEU A 190 4.20 -1.02 -14.48
CA LEU A 190 5.47 -0.32 -14.33
C LEU A 190 5.62 0.84 -15.32
N VAL A 191 5.11 0.68 -16.55
CA VAL A 191 5.06 1.74 -17.57
C VAL A 191 4.14 2.87 -17.12
N GLU A 192 2.93 2.55 -16.66
CA GLU A 192 1.95 3.50 -16.10
C GLU A 192 2.56 4.25 -14.91
N ARG A 193 3.10 3.53 -13.94
CA ARG A 193 3.72 4.10 -12.74
C ARG A 193 4.87 5.06 -13.08
N ALA A 194 5.69 4.70 -14.06
CA ALA A 194 6.78 5.57 -14.49
C ALA A 194 6.25 6.81 -15.23
N ALA A 195 5.14 6.70 -15.96
CA ALA A 195 4.49 7.82 -16.63
C ALA A 195 3.86 8.80 -15.62
N GLU A 196 3.21 8.31 -14.56
CA GLU A 196 2.65 9.13 -13.47
C GLU A 196 3.70 10.12 -12.94
N PHE A 197 4.90 9.64 -12.61
CA PHE A 197 5.97 10.51 -12.08
C PHE A 197 6.62 11.41 -13.12
N ARG A 198 6.70 10.99 -14.39
CA ARG A 198 7.23 11.84 -15.47
C ARG A 198 6.30 12.99 -15.80
N ASN A 199 5.00 12.74 -15.75
CA ASN A 199 3.96 13.70 -16.13
C ASN A 199 3.43 14.50 -14.93
N ALA A 200 3.88 14.18 -13.72
CA ALA A 200 3.51 14.91 -12.52
C ALA A 200 3.97 16.37 -12.59
N GLY A 201 3.06 17.28 -12.23
CA GLY A 201 3.40 18.67 -11.91
C GLY A 201 4.17 18.79 -10.59
N PRO A 202 4.32 20.02 -10.06
CA PRO A 202 4.93 20.24 -8.75
C PRO A 202 4.25 19.37 -7.66
N PRO A 203 5.00 18.56 -6.90
CA PRO A 203 4.40 17.60 -5.98
C PRO A 203 3.85 18.28 -4.72
N LEU A 204 2.63 17.91 -4.30
CA LEU A 204 2.04 18.34 -3.03
C LEU A 204 2.84 17.85 -1.81
N HIS A 205 3.47 16.67 -1.93
CA HIS A 205 4.35 16.08 -0.91
C HIS A 205 5.73 15.78 -1.51
N PRO A 206 6.65 16.75 -1.54
CA PRO A 206 7.94 16.61 -2.20
C PRO A 206 8.76 15.42 -1.68
N GLN A 207 8.78 15.18 -0.37
CA GLN A 207 9.53 14.07 0.23
C GLN A 207 9.02 12.71 -0.24
N ARG A 208 7.68 12.51 -0.22
CA ARG A 208 7.05 11.29 -0.76
C ARG A 208 7.34 11.11 -2.24
N PHE A 209 7.25 12.19 -3.02
CA PHE A 209 7.55 12.16 -4.45
C PHE A 209 9.00 11.72 -4.72
N HIS A 210 9.96 12.30 -3.99
CA HIS A 210 11.39 12.00 -4.18
C HIS A 210 11.79 10.60 -3.71
N THR A 211 11.00 9.93 -2.89
CA THR A 211 11.24 8.55 -2.46
C THR A 211 10.48 7.54 -3.32
N GLU A 212 9.15 7.65 -3.41
CA GLU A 212 8.29 6.65 -4.07
C GLU A 212 8.48 6.56 -5.59
N ARG A 213 9.13 7.56 -6.22
CA ARG A 213 9.53 7.50 -7.63
C ARG A 213 10.65 6.51 -7.93
N HIS A 214 11.36 6.07 -6.89
CA HIS A 214 12.49 5.15 -7.00
C HIS A 214 12.20 3.77 -6.42
N VAL A 215 11.25 3.67 -5.48
CA VAL A 215 10.84 2.40 -4.86
C VAL A 215 9.32 2.26 -4.91
N PHE A 216 8.84 1.24 -5.60
CA PHE A 216 7.43 0.97 -5.80
C PHE A 216 6.94 -0.10 -4.81
N ILE A 217 6.45 0.35 -3.64
CA ILE A 217 6.02 -0.54 -2.54
C ILE A 217 4.80 -1.39 -2.92
N GLU A 218 3.83 -0.82 -3.65
CA GLU A 218 2.69 -1.58 -4.19
C GLU A 218 3.18 -2.72 -5.09
N GLY A 219 4.13 -2.45 -6.00
CA GLY A 219 4.74 -3.50 -6.82
C GLY A 219 5.40 -4.61 -5.99
N LEU A 220 6.20 -4.25 -4.95
CA LEU A 220 6.81 -5.25 -4.05
C LEU A 220 5.75 -6.12 -3.36
N ALA A 221 4.64 -5.52 -2.95
CA ALA A 221 3.52 -6.23 -2.35
C ALA A 221 2.83 -7.16 -3.35
N LEU A 222 2.61 -6.72 -4.60
CA LEU A 222 2.02 -7.53 -5.66
C LEU A 222 2.89 -8.74 -6.04
N LEU A 223 4.22 -8.57 -6.08
CA LEU A 223 5.15 -9.69 -6.27
C LEU A 223 4.97 -10.76 -5.18
N ARG A 224 4.79 -10.33 -3.92
CA ARG A 224 4.56 -11.25 -2.80
C ARG A 224 3.24 -12.01 -2.94
N LEU A 225 2.17 -11.32 -3.36
CA LEU A 225 0.87 -11.97 -3.61
C LEU A 225 0.94 -12.98 -4.75
N ALA A 226 1.66 -12.64 -5.83
CA ALA A 226 1.88 -13.54 -6.95
C ALA A 226 2.65 -14.81 -6.53
N GLU A 227 3.73 -14.65 -5.77
CA GLU A 227 4.52 -15.76 -5.21
C GLU A 227 3.67 -16.65 -4.28
N ASP A 228 2.83 -16.07 -3.43
CA ASP A 228 1.92 -16.80 -2.55
C ASP A 228 0.89 -17.63 -3.34
N ARG A 229 0.54 -17.20 -4.57
CA ARG A 229 -0.28 -17.95 -5.55
C ARG A 229 0.51 -18.87 -6.47
N GLY A 230 1.82 -18.98 -6.24
CA GLY A 230 2.71 -19.91 -6.94
C GLY A 230 3.12 -19.44 -8.34
N LEU A 231 3.00 -18.15 -8.62
CA LEU A 231 3.64 -17.53 -9.78
C LEU A 231 5.13 -17.33 -9.51
N SER A 232 5.92 -17.36 -10.58
CA SER A 232 7.35 -17.07 -10.52
C SER A 232 7.58 -15.59 -10.76
N THR A 233 8.55 -15.02 -10.04
CA THR A 233 8.95 -13.62 -10.18
C THR A 233 10.46 -13.54 -10.45
N GLN A 234 10.87 -12.54 -11.23
CA GLN A 234 12.29 -12.25 -11.46
C GLN A 234 12.95 -11.77 -10.18
N PRO A 235 14.26 -11.96 -9.95
CA PRO A 235 14.95 -11.49 -8.75
C PRO A 235 14.89 -9.96 -8.55
N GLU A 236 14.75 -9.20 -9.63
CA GLU A 236 14.74 -7.74 -9.63
C GLU A 236 13.88 -7.18 -10.76
N TYR A 237 13.20 -6.07 -10.48
CA TYR A 237 12.43 -5.30 -11.46
C TYR A 237 12.72 -3.81 -11.28
N ARG A 238 12.37 -3.01 -12.28
CA ARG A 238 12.46 -1.53 -12.18
C ARG A 238 11.66 -1.04 -10.97
N MET A 239 12.28 -0.17 -10.16
CA MET A 239 11.71 0.38 -8.90
C MET A 239 11.40 -0.67 -7.81
N MET A 240 11.78 -1.93 -8.00
CA MET A 240 11.57 -3.01 -7.04
C MET A 240 12.91 -3.75 -6.86
N PRO A 241 13.89 -3.10 -6.19
CA PRO A 241 15.24 -3.64 -6.09
C PRO A 241 15.22 -4.97 -5.34
N GLY A 242 16.04 -5.91 -5.79
CA GLY A 242 16.10 -7.25 -5.17
C GLY A 242 16.44 -7.21 -3.67
N LEU A 243 17.15 -6.16 -3.24
CA LEU A 243 17.48 -5.91 -1.83
C LEU A 243 16.23 -5.70 -0.95
N ALA A 244 15.19 -5.04 -1.46
CA ALA A 244 13.95 -4.79 -0.71
C ALA A 244 13.08 -6.05 -0.50
N ARG A 245 13.43 -7.14 -1.19
CA ARG A 245 12.67 -8.40 -1.18
C ARG A 245 13.27 -9.46 -0.25
N ARG A 246 14.47 -9.22 0.28
CA ARG A 246 15.21 -10.13 1.16
C ARG A 246 14.82 -10.02 2.61
#